data_AF-A0A5N7W7I1-F1
#
_entry.id   AF-A0A5N7W7I1-F1
#
_cell.length_a   1.000
_cell.length_b   1.000
_cell.length_c   1.000
_cell.angle_alpha   90.00
_cell.angle_beta   90.00
_cell.angle_gamma   90.00
#
_symmetry.space_group_name_H-M   'P 1'
#
loop_
_entity.id
_entity.type
_entity.pdbx_description
1 polymer ?
#
loop_
_entity_poly.entity_id
_entity_poly.type
_entity_poly.pdbx_seq_one_letter_code
_entity_poly.pdbx_strand_id
1 'polypeptide(L)' 'MKTAYDLLMSAPDDQVTRCKIVMRAIIAGNWEDAAFTLNAAANEATGEWAADAKALADHCLNMHNEHVAQEAKAS' A
#
# COMPACT_ATOMS: atom_id res chain seq x y z
N MET A 1 4.42 -4.07 11.05
CA MET A 1 3.87 -3.92 9.70
C MET A 1 4.88 -4.49 8.72
N LYS A 2 4.44 -5.37 7.82
CA LYS A 2 5.29 -5.91 6.75
C LYS A 2 5.66 -4.81 5.74
N THR A 3 6.85 -4.88 5.16
CA THR A 3 7.20 -4.03 4.03
C THR A 3 6.44 -4.48 2.77
N ALA A 4 6.41 -3.65 1.73
CA ALA A 4 5.85 -4.05 0.44
C ALA A 4 6.56 -5.27 -0.17
N TYR A 5 7.87 -5.44 0.12
CA TYR A 5 8.63 -6.63 -0.28
C TYR A 5 8.17 -7.87 0.49
N ASP A 6 8.04 -7.79 1.82
CA ASP A 6 7.56 -8.90 2.65
C ASP A 6 6.13 -9.33 2.27
N LEU A 7 5.30 -8.35 1.93
CA LEU A 7 3.93 -8.59 1.47
C LEU A 7 3.92 -9.30 0.11
N LEU A 8 4.80 -8.92 -0.83
CA LEU A 8 4.95 -9.59 -2.12
C LEU A 8 5.44 -11.04 -1.95
N MET A 9 6.40 -11.28 -1.05
CA MET A 9 6.97 -12.62 -0.85
C MET A 9 5.99 -13.63 -0.25
N SER A 10 4.91 -13.15 0.37
CA SER A 10 3.85 -13.97 0.95
C SER A 10 2.49 -13.81 0.24
N ALA A 11 2.48 -13.17 -0.93
CA ALA A 11 1.27 -12.86 -1.67
C ALA A 11 0.58 -14.11 -2.22
N PRO A 12 -0.76 -14.22 -2.08
CA PRO A 12 -1.56 -15.13 -2.90
C PRO A 12 -1.31 -14.88 -4.39
N ASP A 13 -1.39 -15.94 -5.21
CA ASP A 13 -1.05 -15.89 -6.64
C ASP A 13 -1.81 -14.79 -7.41
N ASP A 14 -3.09 -14.59 -7.10
CA ASP A 14 -3.96 -13.57 -7.69
C ASP A 14 -3.59 -12.14 -7.28
N GLN A 15 -2.86 -11.97 -6.17
CA GLN A 15 -2.45 -10.67 -5.63
C GLN A 15 -0.99 -10.30 -5.95
N VAL A 16 -0.18 -11.22 -6.49
CA VAL A 16 1.23 -10.97 -6.86
C VAL A 16 1.39 -9.75 -7.78
N THR A 17 0.54 -9.63 -8.79
CA THR A 17 0.59 -8.49 -9.73
C THR A 17 0.28 -7.17 -9.04
N ARG A 18 -0.73 -7.15 -8.16
CA ARG A 18 -1.08 -5.95 -7.37
C ARG A 18 0.05 -5.55 -6.44
N CYS A 19 0.72 -6.51 -5.80
CA CYS A 19 1.89 -6.23 -4.96
C CYS A 19 3.03 -5.57 -5.74
N LYS A 20 3.31 -6.02 -6.97
CA LYS A 20 4.33 -5.40 -7.83
C LYS A 20 3.96 -3.97 -8.22
N ILE A 21 2.68 -3.69 -8.47
CA ILE A 21 2.17 -2.34 -8.73
C ILE A 21 2.38 -1.44 -7.50
N VAL A 22 1.98 -1.93 -6.33
CA VAL A 22 2.16 -1.22 -5.05
C VAL A 22 3.63 -0.89 -4.79
N MET A 23 4.54 -1.83 -4.99
CA MET A 23 5.98 -1.57 -4.82
C MET A 23 6.47 -0.43 -5.73
N ARG A 24 6.03 -0.40 -6.99
CA ARG A 24 6.40 0.66 -7.93
C ARG A 24 5.81 2.01 -7.52
N ALA A 25 4.55 2.03 -7.10
CA ALA A 25 3.88 3.25 -6.61
C ALA A 25 4.59 3.82 -5.39
N ILE A 26 4.95 2.98 -4.42
CA ILE A 26 5.73 3.38 -3.22
C ILE A 26 7.09 3.97 -3.62
N ILE A 27 7.83 3.33 -4.53
CA ILE A 27 9.13 3.84 -5.01
C ILE A 27 8.98 5.20 -5.70
N ALA A 28 7.89 5.41 -6.44
CA ALA A 28 7.59 6.66 -7.11
C ALA A 28 7.07 7.76 -6.17
N GLY A 29 6.75 7.44 -4.92
CA GLY A 29 6.08 8.36 -3.99
C GLY A 29 4.58 8.53 -4.25
N ASN A 30 3.97 7.67 -5.08
CA ASN A 30 2.54 7.65 -5.36
C ASN A 30 1.79 6.92 -4.23
N TRP A 31 1.79 7.54 -3.05
CA TRP A 31 1.29 6.94 -1.81
C TRP A 31 -0.23 6.63 -1.84
N GLU A 32 -1.02 7.48 -2.48
CA GLU A 32 -2.47 7.30 -2.62
C GLU A 32 -2.81 6.07 -3.48
N ASP A 33 -2.18 5.93 -4.65
CA ASP A 33 -2.36 4.78 -5.55
C ASP A 33 -2.00 3.46 -4.84
N ALA A 34 -0.91 3.47 -4.06
CA ALA A 34 -0.48 2.33 -3.27
C ALA A 34 -1.53 1.96 -2.21
N ALA A 35 -2.05 2.94 -1.47
CA ALA A 35 -3.07 2.72 -0.45
C ALA A 35 -4.38 2.18 -1.05
N PHE A 36 -4.83 2.75 -2.17
CA PHE A 36 -6.04 2.29 -2.86
C PHE A 36 -5.91 0.85 -3.34
N THR A 37 -4.79 0.54 -4.00
CA THR A 37 -4.53 -0.81 -4.54
C THR A 37 -4.43 -1.86 -3.44
N LEU A 38 -3.76 -1.53 -2.33
CA LEU A 38 -3.65 -2.42 -1.16
C LEU A 38 -5.00 -2.66 -0.48
N ASN A 39 -5.83 -1.63 -0.33
CA ASN A 39 -7.17 -1.79 0.23
C ASN A 39 -8.05 -2.70 -0.62
N ALA A 40 -8.01 -2.54 -1.95
CA ALA A 40 -8.73 -3.43 -2.86
C ALA A 40 -8.25 -4.88 -2.74
N ALA A 41 -6.93 -5.10 -2.69
CA ALA A 41 -6.34 -6.42 -2.50
C ALA A 41 -6.72 -7.04 -1.14
N ALA A 42 -6.68 -6.26 -0.06
CA ALA A 42 -7.05 -6.72 1.28
C ALA A 42 -8.53 -7.13 1.38
N ASN A 43 -9.43 -6.44 0.67
CA ASN A 43 -10.86 -6.76 0.65
C ASN A 43 -11.18 -8.01 -0.18
N GLU A 44 -10.34 -8.35 -1.16
CA GLU A 44 -10.51 -9.54 -1.99
C GLU A 44 -9.82 -10.79 -1.42
N ALA A 45 -8.78 -10.59 -0.60
CA ALA A 45 -8.06 -11.65 0.08
C ALA A 45 -8.66 -11.98 1.46
N THR A 46 -8.19 -13.08 2.06
CA THR A 46 -8.56 -13.47 3.44
C THR A 46 -7.33 -13.85 4.25
N GLY A 47 -7.48 -13.89 5.57
CA GLY A 47 -6.43 -14.32 6.49
C GLY A 47 -5.39 -13.25 6.80
N GLU A 48 -4.25 -13.68 7.35
CA GLU A 48 -3.19 -12.79 7.86
C GLU A 48 -2.63 -11.86 6.79
N TRP A 49 -2.49 -12.36 5.55
CA TRP A 49 -1.99 -11.56 4.44
C TRP A 49 -2.89 -10.35 4.14
N ALA A 50 -4.22 -10.52 4.20
CA ALA A 50 -5.17 -9.43 4.00
C ALA A 50 -5.06 -8.36 5.09
N ALA A 51 -4.85 -8.77 6.34
CA ALA A 51 -4.63 -7.85 7.46
C ALA A 51 -3.32 -7.07 7.31
N ASP A 52 -2.24 -7.73 6.89
CA ASP A 52 -0.97 -7.08 6.60
C ASP A 52 -1.08 -6.09 5.43
N ALA A 53 -1.78 -6.47 4.36
CA ALA A 53 -2.05 -5.60 3.23
C ALA A 53 -2.83 -4.35 3.65
N LYS A 54 -3.84 -4.52 4.51
CA LYS A 54 -4.61 -3.40 5.07
C LYS A 54 -3.76 -2.48 5.93
N ALA A 55 -2.91 -3.02 6.79
CA ALA A 55 -2.00 -2.23 7.63
C ALA A 55 -1.01 -1.41 6.79
N LEU A 56 -0.48 -1.99 5.72
CA LEU A 56 0.38 -1.27 4.78
C LEU A 56 -0.40 -0.19 4.02
N ALA A 57 -1.66 -0.46 3.66
CA ALA A 57 -2.54 0.52 3.01
C ALA A 57 -2.74 1.77 3.89
N ASP A 58 -2.98 1.57 5.18
CA ASP A 58 -3.17 2.67 6.14
C ASP A 58 -1.90 3.49 6.31
N HIS A 59 -0.73 2.84 6.30
CA HIS A 59 0.54 3.55 6.30
C HIS A 59 0.73 4.40 5.04
N CYS A 60 0.46 3.85 3.85
CA CYS A 60 0.55 4.61 2.60
C CYS A 60 -0.41 5.82 2.61
N LEU A 61 -1.63 5.66 3.13
CA LEU A 61 -2.58 6.77 3.25
C LEU A 61 -2.06 7.87 4.20
N ASN A 62 -1.44 7.49 5.32
CA ASN A 62 -0.83 8.46 6.23
C ASN A 62 0.32 9.22 5.55
N MET A 63 1.19 8.54 4.80
CA MET A 63 2.27 9.18 4.04
C MET A 63 1.73 10.18 3.00
N HIS A 64 0.65 9.82 2.30
CA HIS A 64 -0.03 10.73 1.38
C HIS A 64 -0.53 11.99 2.11
N ASN A 65 -1.25 11.82 3.22
CA ASN A 65 -1.79 12.93 3.99
C ASN A 65 -0.69 13.85 4.55
N GLU A 66 0.42 13.27 5.01
CA GLU A 66 1.59 14.04 5.45
C GLU A 66 2.19 14.87 4.32
N HIS A 67 2.31 14.31 3.12
CA HIS A 67 2.82 15.00 1.94
C HIS A 67 1.92 16.19 1.57
N VAL A 68 0.61 15.95 1.46
CA VAL A 68 -0.38 17.01 1.16
C VAL A 68 -0.36 18.12 2.24
N ALA A 69 -0.25 17.75 3.51
CA ALA A 69 -0.18 18.72 4.61
C ALA A 69 1.11 19.56 4.60
N GLN A 70 2.21 19.03 4.08
CA GLN A 70 3.47 19.77 3.92
C GLN A 70 3.37 20.77 2.76
N GLU A 71 2.78 20.38 1.62
CA GLU A 71 2.56 21.26 0.48
C GLU A 71 1.64 22.45 0.84
N ALA A 72 0.56 22.17 1.58
CA ALA A 72 -0.38 23.20 2.04
C ALA A 72 0.24 24.24 2.98
N LYS A 73 1.29 23.88 3.73
CA LYS A 73 2.03 24.82 4.60
C LYS A 73 3.09 25.63 3.85
N ALA A 74 3.49 25.18 2.67
CA ALA A 74 4.51 25.82 1.84
C ALA A 74 3.92 26.80 0.81
N SER A 75 2.59 26.80 0.62
CA SER A 75 1.84 27.78 -0.19
C SER A 75 1.32 28.93 0.65
#